data_AF-A0A538FMS1-F1
#
_entry.id   AF-A0A538FMS1-F1
#
_cell.length_a   1.000
_cell.length_b   1.000
_cell.length_c   1.000
_cell.angle_alpha   90.00
_cell.angle_beta   90.00
_cell.angle_gamma   90.00
#
_symmetry.space_group_name_H-M   'P 1'
#
loop_
_entity.id
_entity.type
_entity.pdbx_description
1 polymer ?
#
loop_
_entity_poly.entity_id
_entity_poly.type
_entity_poly.pdbx_seq_one_letter_code
_entity_poly.pdbx_strand_id
1 'polypeptide(L)' 'MAKKILTIIKLQIPGGQANPAPPVGPALGQHGVN' A
#
# COMPACT_ATOMS: atom_id res chain seq x y z
N MET A 1 15.55 -14.35 -12.73
CA MET A 1 14.95 -14.92 -11.50
C MET A 1 13.75 -14.08 -11.11
N ALA A 2 12.61 -14.69 -10.78
CA ALA A 2 11.44 -13.96 -10.29
C ALA A 2 11.68 -13.47 -8.85
N LYS A 3 11.28 -12.23 -8.54
CA LYS A 3 11.37 -11.69 -7.17
C LYS A 3 10.31 -12.36 -6.28
N LYS A 4 10.67 -12.62 -5.01
CA LYS A 4 9.72 -13.11 -4.01
C LYS A 4 8.72 -12.00 -3.67
N ILE A 5 7.45 -12.36 -3.51
CA ILE A 5 6.42 -11.45 -3.01
C ILE A 5 6.74 -11.16 -1.54
N LEU A 6 6.92 -9.88 -1.21
CA LEU A 6 7.25 -9.46 0.15
C LEU A 6 5.99 -9.34 1.02
N THR A 7 4.90 -8.79 0.49
CA THR A 7 3.63 -8.59 1.21
C THR A 7 2.49 -8.37 0.20
N ILE A 8 1.27 -8.72 0.57
CA ILE A 8 0.04 -8.40 -0.16
C ILE A 8 -0.83 -7.52 0.72
N ILE A 9 -1.14 -6.30 0.25
CA ILE A 9 -1.95 -5.32 0.97
C ILE A 9 -3.27 -5.16 0.20
N LYS A 10 -4.41 -5.37 0.87
CA LYS A 10 -5.74 -5.13 0.30
C LYS A 10 -6.31 -3.86 0.91
N LEU A 11 -6.50 -2.83 0.10
CA LEU A 11 -7.09 -1.56 0.51
C LEU A 11 -8.30 -1.27 -0.37
N GLN A 12 -9.38 -0.80 0.25
CA GLN A 12 -10.53 -0.25 -0.44
C GLN A 12 -10.48 1.26 -0.32
N ILE A 13 -10.35 1.96 -1.45
CA ILE A 13 -10.33 3.42 -1.51
C ILE A 13 -11.18 3.90 -2.69
N PRO A 14 -11.84 5.05 -2.57
CA PRO A 14 -12.53 5.67 -3.71
C PRO A 14 -11.53 5.95 -4.84
N GLY A 15 -12.00 5.88 -6.09
CA GLY A 15 -11.19 6.16 -7.26
C GLY A 15 -10.55 7.56 -7.18
N GLY A 16 -9.27 7.65 -7.50
CA GLY A 16 -8.51 8.91 -7.46
C GLY A 16 -8.09 9.38 -6.06
N GLN A 17 -8.39 8.63 -4.99
CA GLN A 17 -8.00 8.99 -3.60
C GLN A 17 -6.80 8.20 -3.06
N ALA A 18 -5.93 7.70 -3.93
CA ALA A 18 -4.67 7.06 -3.52
C ALA A 18 -3.62 8.13 -3.16
N ASN A 19 -3.61 8.58 -1.91
CA ASN A 19 -2.68 9.59 -1.40
C ASN A 19 -2.08 9.15 -0.03
N PRO A 20 -1.04 9.81 0.50
CA PRO A 20 -0.42 9.41 1.77
C PRO A 20 -1.30 9.54 3.03
N ALA A 21 -2.55 10.02 2.92
CA ALA A 21 -3.45 10.07 4.06
C ALA A 21 -3.90 8.66 4.49
N PRO A 22 -4.41 8.50 5.71
CA PRO A 22 -5.08 7.27 6.12
C PRO A 22 -6.23 6.92 5.15
N PRO A 23 -6.41 5.65 4.75
CA PRO A 23 -5.70 4.45 5.23
C PRO A 23 -4.43 4.08 4.45
N VAL A 24 -4.10 4.76 3.34
CA VAL A 24 -3.07 4.33 2.38
C VAL A 24 -1.65 4.54 2.92
N GLY A 25 -1.31 5.74 3.38
CA GLY A 25 0.04 6.04 3.90
C GLY A 25 0.44 5.13 5.08
N PRO A 26 -0.41 4.94 6.10
CA PRO A 26 -0.15 3.99 7.17
C PRO A 26 0.03 2.56 6.68
N ALA A 27 -0.82 2.08 5.76
CA ALA A 27 -0.75 0.72 5.25
C ALA A 27 0.51 0.46 4.41
N LEU A 28 0.92 1.40 3.56
CA LEU A 28 2.15 1.28 2.77
C LEU A 28 3.40 1.51 3.62
N GLY A 29 3.36 2.49 4.54
CA GLY A 29 4.49 2.86 5.38
C GLY A 29 4.92 1.75 6.34
N GLN A 30 3.96 0.98 6.90
CA GLN A 30 4.25 -0.19 7.74
C GLN A 30 5.10 -1.26 7.02
N HIS A 31 5.02 -1.32 5.70
CA HIS A 31 5.79 -2.26 4.88
C HIS A 31 6.97 -1.60 4.17
N GLY A 32 7.27 -0.33 4.46
CA GLY A 32 8.38 0.42 3.87
C GLY A 32 8.21 0.70 2.37
N VAL A 33 6.97 0.84 1.90
CA VAL A 33 6.64 1.03 0.47
C VAL A 33 5.87 2.33 0.17
N ASN A 34 5.93 3.33 1.06
CA ASN A 34 5.28 4.64 0.91
C ASN A 34 6.22 5.69 0.30
#